data_AF-A0A2N9BEB7-F1
#
_entry.id   AF-A0A2N9BEB7-F1
#
_cell.length_a   1.000
_cell.length_b   1.000
_cell.length_c   1.000
_cell.angle_alpha   90.00
_cell.angle_beta   90.00
_cell.angle_gamma   90.00
#
_symmetry.space_group_name_H-M   'P 1'
#
loop_
_entity.id
_entity.type
_entity.pdbx_description
1 polymer ?
#
loop_
_entity_poly.entity_id
_entity_poly.type
_entity_poly.pdbx_seq_one_letter_code
_entity_poly.pdbx_strand_id
1 'polypeptide(L)'
;MDSGAIRRRLALGLAVLTASGLLAVAAPGEAQAAASAYCPGRKVRTLPFATGTVLVYKRGGYVCAVTVAKKPGVKRKMSVSVQARGSRPVVDEGRYAYHAGPVMVHAGRRCVWLKGRVGPGSVSSGWILC
;
A
#
# COMPACT_ATOMS: atom_id res chain seq x y z
N MET A 1 -11.92 -75.26 -1.98
CA MET A 1 -12.01 -75.19 -0.52
C MET A 1 -12.59 -73.83 -0.18
N ASP A 2 -13.91 -73.80 -0.04
CA ASP A 2 -14.64 -72.68 0.54
C ASP A 2 -14.28 -72.54 2.02
N SER A 3 -14.00 -71.33 2.46
CA SER A 3 -14.10 -70.93 3.86
C SER A 3 -14.38 -69.44 3.91
N GLY A 4 -15.66 -69.12 3.76
CA GLY A 4 -16.19 -67.83 4.15
C GLY A 4 -16.29 -67.70 5.67
N ALA A 5 -16.49 -66.45 6.08
CA ALA A 5 -17.10 -66.04 7.35
C ALA A 5 -16.20 -65.86 8.59
N ILE A 6 -15.37 -64.81 8.56
CA ILE A 6 -15.25 -63.87 9.69
C ILE A 6 -15.15 -62.45 9.10
N ARG A 7 -16.15 -61.98 8.34
CA ARG A 7 -17.28 -61.15 8.83
C ARG A 7 -16.95 -60.31 10.08
N ARG A 8 -17.00 -58.99 9.85
CA ARG A 8 -17.33 -57.87 10.77
C ARG A 8 -16.19 -57.17 11.51
N ARG A 9 -16.28 -55.83 11.44
CA ARG A 9 -15.56 -54.79 12.20
C ARG A 9 -14.15 -54.55 11.63
N LEU A 10 -13.86 -53.56 10.81
CA LEU A 10 -14.23 -52.14 10.86
C LEU A 10 -13.99 -51.61 9.42
N ALA A 11 -15.00 -51.41 8.57
CA ALA A 11 -15.80 -50.20 8.54
C ALA A 11 -15.16 -49.01 9.28
N LEU A 12 -14.89 -47.96 8.51
CA LEU A 12 -14.78 -46.54 8.90
C LEU A 12 -13.37 -45.94 8.81
N GLY A 13 -13.21 -45.10 7.78
CA GLY A 13 -12.45 -43.86 7.83
C GLY A 13 -10.93 -44.03 7.77
N LEU A 14 -10.22 -43.46 6.81
CA LEU A 14 -10.22 -42.04 6.50
C LEU A 14 -9.69 -41.89 5.07
N ALA A 15 -10.57 -41.58 4.12
CA ALA A 15 -10.16 -40.93 2.88
C ALA A 15 -9.87 -39.45 3.22
N VAL A 16 -8.62 -39.14 3.59
CA VAL A 16 -8.21 -37.74 3.79
C VAL A 16 -8.02 -37.11 2.41
N LEU A 17 -9.09 -36.49 1.90
CA LEU A 17 -9.02 -35.53 0.81
C LEU A 17 -8.20 -34.33 1.27
N THR A 18 -6.93 -34.26 0.90
CA THR A 18 -6.13 -33.04 1.01
C THR A 18 -6.55 -32.08 -0.09
N ALA A 19 -7.59 -31.30 0.17
CA ALA A 19 -7.96 -30.16 -0.65
C ALA A 19 -6.90 -29.06 -0.46
N SER A 20 -5.92 -29.00 -1.35
CA SER A 20 -4.94 -27.91 -1.40
C SER A 20 -5.65 -26.64 -1.86
N GLY A 21 -6.16 -25.87 -0.90
CA GLY A 21 -6.69 -24.53 -1.14
C GLY A 21 -5.57 -23.59 -1.54
N LEU A 22 -5.44 -23.31 -2.84
CA LEU A 22 -4.63 -22.21 -3.35
C LEU A 22 -5.33 -20.90 -2.94
N LEU A 23 -4.89 -20.34 -1.81
CA LEU A 23 -5.18 -18.97 -1.42
C LEU A 23 -4.49 -18.03 -2.41
N ALA A 24 -5.21 -17.59 -3.43
CA ALA A 24 -4.81 -16.46 -4.25
C ALA A 24 -4.83 -15.21 -3.36
N VAL A 25 -3.68 -14.89 -2.75
CA VAL A 25 -3.47 -13.61 -2.09
C VAL A 25 -3.53 -12.56 -3.20
N ALA A 26 -4.67 -11.86 -3.31
CA ALA A 26 -4.77 -10.62 -4.07
C ALA A 26 -3.90 -9.56 -3.36
N ALA A 27 -2.59 -9.61 -3.61
CA ALA A 27 -1.64 -8.70 -3.00
C ALA A 27 -1.77 -7.32 -3.66
N PRO A 28 -1.92 -6.22 -2.90
CA PRO A 28 -1.75 -4.86 -3.41
C PRO A 28 -0.29 -4.53 -3.82
N GLY A 29 0.53 -5.55 -4.10
CA GLY A 29 1.98 -5.49 -4.09
C GLY A 29 2.59 -4.70 -5.23
N GLU A 30 2.00 -4.74 -6.43
CA GLU A 30 2.59 -4.08 -7.60
C GLU A 30 2.64 -2.56 -7.45
N ALA A 31 1.57 -1.96 -6.93
CA ALA A 31 1.52 -0.53 -6.67
C ALA A 31 2.48 -0.09 -5.55
N GLN A 32 2.72 -0.98 -4.57
CA GLN A 32 3.62 -0.72 -3.45
C GLN A 32 5.09 -0.88 -3.85
N ALA A 33 5.39 -1.84 -4.73
CA ALA A 33 6.73 -2.06 -5.29
C ALA A 33 7.15 -0.91 -6.22
N ALA A 34 6.26 -0.44 -7.08
CA ALA A 34 6.51 0.74 -7.92
C ALA A 34 6.76 2.00 -7.08
N ALA A 35 6.01 2.18 -5.98
CA ALA A 35 6.20 3.32 -5.09
C ALA A 35 7.55 3.34 -4.36
N SER A 36 8.09 2.18 -3.97
CA SER A 36 9.45 2.09 -3.44
C SER A 36 10.54 2.41 -4.46
N ALA A 37 10.26 2.27 -5.76
CA ALA A 37 11.18 2.71 -6.80
C ALA A 37 11.26 4.25 -6.88
N TYR A 38 10.15 4.95 -6.62
CA TYR A 38 10.09 6.42 -6.67
C TYR A 38 10.65 7.10 -5.41
N CYS A 39 10.47 6.47 -4.24
CA CYS A 39 10.94 7.02 -2.96
C CYS A 39 11.94 6.06 -2.29
N PRO A 40 13.25 6.40 -2.27
CA PRO A 40 14.23 5.57 -1.58
C PRO A 40 14.03 5.65 -0.07
N GLY A 41 14.02 4.50 0.61
CA GLY A 41 14.00 4.42 2.07
C GLY A 41 12.97 3.45 2.63
N ARG A 42 12.77 3.52 3.95
CA ARG A 42 11.79 2.68 4.65
C ARG A 42 10.41 3.33 4.54
N LYS A 43 9.39 2.56 4.16
CA LYS A 43 7.99 2.98 4.25
C LYS A 43 7.62 3.15 5.74
N VAL A 44 7.24 4.36 6.13
CA VAL A 44 6.91 4.72 7.52
C VAL A 44 5.42 4.96 7.73
N ARG A 45 4.69 5.33 6.67
CA ARG A 45 3.24 5.54 6.75
C ARG A 45 2.56 5.24 5.43
N THR A 46 1.29 4.89 5.53
CA THR A 46 0.38 4.72 4.40
C THR A 46 -0.92 5.41 4.78
N LEU A 47 -1.38 6.32 3.92
CA LEU A 47 -2.59 7.13 4.15
C LEU A 47 -3.58 6.82 3.03
N PRO A 48 -4.42 5.78 3.21
CA PRO A 48 -5.44 5.45 2.23
C PRO A 48 -6.59 6.46 2.27
N PHE A 49 -7.24 6.66 1.12
CA PHE A 49 -8.47 7.44 0.99
C PHE A 49 -9.30 6.93 -0.18
N ALA A 50 -10.49 7.49 -0.40
CA ALA A 50 -11.49 6.95 -1.32
C ALA A 50 -10.95 6.66 -2.74
N THR A 51 -10.11 7.54 -3.29
CA THR A 51 -9.66 7.51 -4.68
C THR A 51 -8.18 7.17 -4.86
N GLY A 52 -7.43 6.98 -3.76
CA GLY A 52 -5.99 6.78 -3.82
C GLY A 52 -5.35 6.46 -2.48
N THR A 53 -4.02 6.49 -2.46
CA THR A 53 -3.23 6.25 -1.26
C THR A 53 -1.97 7.09 -1.32
N VAL A 54 -1.64 7.77 -0.23
CA VAL A 54 -0.34 8.43 -0.08
C VAL A 54 0.61 7.48 0.63
N LEU A 55 1.74 7.19 0.00
CA LEU A 55 2.80 6.36 0.53
C LEU A 55 3.93 7.26 1.01
N VAL A 56 4.38 7.05 2.25
CA VAL A 56 5.36 7.90 2.91
C VAL A 56 6.58 7.08 3.29
N TYR A 57 7.74 7.54 2.86
CA TYR A 57 9.03 6.91 3.06
C TYR A 57 9.97 7.86 3.82
N LYS A 58 10.87 7.29 4.62
CA LYS A 58 11.88 8.04 5.38
C LYS A 58 13.27 7.46 5.15
N ARG A 59 14.26 8.34 4.93
CA ARG A 59 15.68 7.99 4.83
C ARG A 59 16.53 9.17 5.30
N GLY A 60 17.41 8.95 6.28
CA GLY A 60 18.43 9.94 6.68
C GLY A 60 17.90 11.35 7.00
N GLY A 61 16.73 11.46 7.64
CA GLY A 61 16.10 12.75 7.94
C GLY A 61 15.27 13.37 6.81
N TYR A 62 15.25 12.76 5.62
CA TYR A 62 14.34 13.10 4.54
C TYR A 62 13.05 12.31 4.64
N VAL A 63 11.95 12.96 4.28
CA VAL A 63 10.64 12.36 4.08
C VAL A 63 10.29 12.48 2.60
N CYS A 64 9.99 11.34 1.97
CA CYS A 64 9.55 11.24 0.59
C CYS A 64 8.10 10.78 0.56
N ALA A 65 7.26 11.40 -0.28
CA ALA A 65 5.87 11.04 -0.42
C ALA A 65 5.46 10.94 -1.89
N VAL A 66 4.59 9.97 -2.16
CA VAL A 66 3.98 9.76 -3.48
C VAL A 66 2.50 9.45 -3.28
N THR A 67 1.64 10.09 -4.08
CA THR A 67 0.21 9.81 -4.12
C THR A 67 -0.07 8.89 -5.29
N VAL A 68 -0.60 7.69 -5.03
CA VAL A 68 -0.94 6.69 -6.05
C VAL A 68 -2.46 6.63 -6.22
N ALA A 69 -2.94 6.55 -7.45
CA ALA A 69 -4.36 6.39 -7.73
C ALA A 69 -4.82 4.96 -7.43
N LYS A 70 -5.98 4.80 -6.79
CA LYS A 70 -6.58 3.48 -6.52
C LYS A 70 -6.94 2.72 -7.81
N LYS A 71 -7.34 3.47 -8.84
CA LYS A 71 -7.64 2.95 -10.18
C LYS A 71 -6.74 3.67 -11.19
N PRO A 72 -5.55 3.16 -11.52
CA PRO A 72 -4.63 3.80 -12.46
C PRO A 72 -5.18 3.77 -13.90
N GLY A 73 -4.57 4.54 -14.80
CA GLY A 73 -4.79 4.50 -16.26
C GLY A 73 -5.49 5.71 -16.85
N VAL A 74 -6.40 6.37 -16.12
CA VAL A 74 -7.07 7.59 -16.59
C VAL A 74 -6.41 8.83 -16.01
N LYS A 75 -5.98 9.76 -16.88
CA LYS A 75 -5.42 11.05 -16.45
C LYS A 75 -6.43 11.85 -15.63
N ARG A 76 -6.11 12.08 -14.36
CA ARG A 76 -6.93 12.84 -13.41
C ARG A 76 -6.06 13.82 -12.65
N LYS A 77 -6.68 14.86 -12.09
CA LYS A 77 -5.98 15.83 -11.25
C LYS A 77 -5.47 15.09 -10.00
N MET A 78 -4.16 15.05 -9.80
CA MET A 78 -3.54 14.42 -8.65
C MET A 78 -2.52 15.38 -8.05
N SER A 79 -2.37 15.31 -6.74
CA SER A 79 -1.33 16.07 -6.06
C SER A 79 -0.79 15.35 -4.84
N VAL A 80 0.43 15.71 -4.50
CA VAL A 80 1.09 15.36 -3.25
C VAL A 80 1.74 16.62 -2.69
N SER A 81 1.58 16.84 -1.39
CA SER A 81 2.24 17.93 -0.69
C SER A 81 2.90 17.41 0.57
N VAL A 82 4.12 17.86 0.80
CA VAL A 82 4.89 17.57 2.01
C VAL A 82 5.38 18.87 2.60
N GLN A 83 5.08 19.09 3.88
CA GLN A 83 5.54 20.26 4.62
C GLN A 83 6.26 19.81 5.87
N ALA A 84 7.52 20.21 6.05
CA ALA A 84 8.15 20.11 7.36
C ALA A 84 7.72 21.29 8.22
N ARG A 85 7.56 21.07 9.53
CA ARG A 85 7.16 22.14 10.45
C ARG A 85 8.19 23.27 10.40
N GLY A 86 7.72 24.51 10.24
CA GLY A 86 8.57 25.68 10.05
C GLY A 86 9.15 25.84 8.63
N SER A 87 8.77 25.01 7.66
CA SER A 87 9.11 25.22 6.24
C SER A 87 7.86 25.49 5.40
N ARG A 88 8.08 26.01 4.18
CA ARG A 88 7.04 26.07 3.17
C ARG A 88 6.67 24.66 2.69
N PRO A 89 5.41 24.42 2.32
CA PRO A 89 5.00 23.15 1.72
C PRO A 89 5.61 23.00 0.33
N VAL A 90 6.16 21.83 0.03
CA VAL A 90 6.54 21.43 -1.32
C VAL A 90 5.37 20.66 -1.91
N VAL A 91 4.93 21.05 -3.10
CA VAL A 91 3.73 20.51 -3.74
C VAL A 91 4.09 20.07 -5.14
N ASP A 92 3.69 18.86 -5.51
CA ASP A 92 3.58 18.44 -6.91
C ASP A 92 2.09 18.25 -7.22
N GLU A 93 1.61 18.96 -8.23
CA GLU A 93 0.21 18.93 -8.68
C GLU A 93 0.15 18.93 -10.20
N GLY A 94 -0.63 18.01 -10.76
CA GLY A 94 -0.76 17.87 -12.20
C GLY A 94 -1.85 16.89 -12.60
N ARG A 95 -1.96 16.63 -13.91
CA ARG A 95 -2.84 15.59 -14.45
C ARG A 95 -2.04 14.32 -14.69
N TYR A 96 -2.18 13.37 -13.78
CA TYR A 96 -1.43 12.12 -13.80
C TYR A 96 -2.36 10.91 -13.99
N ALA A 97 -1.86 9.86 -14.63
CA ALA A 97 -2.62 8.62 -14.84
C ALA A 97 -2.34 7.57 -13.75
N TYR A 98 -1.18 7.64 -13.10
CA TYR A 98 -0.70 6.60 -12.17
C TYR A 98 -0.40 7.17 -10.78
N HIS A 99 0.45 8.19 -10.69
CA HIS A 99 0.88 8.79 -9.43
C HIS A 99 1.23 10.27 -9.56
N ALA A 100 1.19 11.00 -8.45
CA ALA A 100 1.78 12.34 -8.28
C ALA A 100 2.94 12.25 -7.28
N GLY A 101 4.03 12.97 -7.54
CA GLY A 101 5.32 12.84 -6.85
C GLY A 101 6.36 12.10 -7.70
N PRO A 102 7.55 11.82 -7.13
CA PRO A 102 7.88 11.89 -5.71
C PRO A 102 8.19 13.33 -5.23
N VAL A 103 7.70 13.68 -4.03
CA VAL A 103 8.11 14.90 -3.32
C VAL A 103 8.94 14.53 -2.11
N MET A 104 10.17 15.04 -2.06
CA MET A 104 11.12 14.79 -0.98
C MET A 104 11.46 16.08 -0.25
N VAL A 105 11.35 16.05 1.09
CA VAL A 105 11.63 17.20 1.95
C VAL A 105 12.55 16.78 3.08
N HIS A 106 13.53 17.61 3.41
CA HIS A 106 14.37 17.41 4.59
C HIS A 106 13.59 17.81 5.86
N ALA A 107 13.18 16.83 6.66
CA ALA A 107 12.42 17.05 7.90
C ALA A 107 13.30 17.03 9.15
N GLY A 108 14.41 16.28 9.15
CA GLY A 108 15.22 16.06 10.34
C GLY A 108 14.39 15.38 11.46
N ARG A 109 14.28 16.06 12.61
CA ARG A 109 13.43 15.66 13.75
C ARG A 109 12.11 16.44 13.83
N ARG A 110 11.77 17.19 12.78
CA ARG A 110 10.55 18.01 12.75
C ARG A 110 9.38 17.18 12.29
N CYS A 111 8.22 17.46 12.87
CA CYS A 111 6.96 16.92 12.36
C CYS A 111 6.73 17.33 10.91
N VAL A 112 6.08 16.47 10.14
CA VAL A 112 5.70 16.73 8.75
C VAL A 112 4.20 16.66 8.58
N TRP A 113 3.67 17.51 7.73
CA TRP A 113 2.28 17.49 7.29
C TRP A 113 2.23 17.07 5.83
N LEU A 114 1.52 15.98 5.56
CA LEU A 114 1.29 15.48 4.22
C LEU A 114 -0.16 15.68 3.78
N LYS A 115 -0.31 16.02 2.51
CA LYS A 115 -1.60 16.05 1.82
C LYS A 115 -1.49 15.30 0.50
N GLY A 116 -2.54 14.59 0.14
CA GLY A 116 -2.63 13.93 -1.16
C GLY A 116 -4.03 14.06 -1.73
N ARG A 117 -4.12 14.12 -3.06
CA ARG A 117 -5.39 14.22 -3.78
C ARG A 117 -5.35 13.39 -5.04
N VAL A 118 -6.46 12.73 -5.34
CA VAL A 118 -6.71 12.04 -6.62
C VAL A 118 -8.15 12.29 -7.05
N GLY A 119 -8.34 13.10 -8.08
CA GLY A 119 -9.65 13.57 -8.51
C GLY A 119 -10.40 14.24 -7.35
N PRO A 120 -11.63 13.81 -7.03
CA PRO A 120 -12.42 14.40 -5.94
C PRO A 120 -11.97 13.96 -4.54
N GLY A 121 -11.24 12.84 -4.42
CA GLY A 121 -10.81 12.33 -3.12
C GLY A 121 -9.50 12.97 -2.67
N SER A 122 -9.39 13.23 -1.37
CA SER A 122 -8.16 13.76 -0.76
C SER A 122 -7.96 13.25 0.66
N VAL A 123 -6.73 13.40 1.16
CA VAL A 123 -6.34 13.06 2.53
C VAL A 123 -5.38 14.12 3.07
N SER A 124 -5.43 14.34 4.37
CA SER A 124 -4.53 15.22 5.12
C SER A 124 -4.10 14.48 6.38
N SER A 125 -2.81 14.34 6.61
CA SER A 125 -2.29 13.59 7.77
C SER A 125 -2.32 14.38 9.08
N GLY A 126 -2.44 15.71 9.02
CA GLY A 126 -1.97 16.57 10.11
C GLY A 126 -0.45 16.45 10.32
N TRP A 127 0.05 16.95 11.44
CA TRP A 127 1.47 16.83 11.81
C TRP A 127 1.76 15.41 12.31
N ILE A 128 2.59 14.67 11.57
CA ILE A 128 3.03 13.32 11.89
C ILE A 128 4.55 13.21 11.83
N LEU A 129 5.12 12.07 12.26
CA LEU A 129 6.56 11.80 12.25
C LEU A 129 7.39 12.85 13.03
N CYS A 130 6.79 13.38 14.09
CA CYS A 130 7.53 13.79 15.28
C CYS A 130 8.13 12.51 15.91
#